data_AF-A0A8X6J2Z0-F1
#
_entry.id   AF-A0A8X6J2Z0-F1
#
_cell.length_a   1.000
_cell.length_b   1.000
_cell.length_c   1.000
_cell.angle_alpha   90.00
_cell.angle_beta   90.00
_cell.angle_gamma   90.00
#
_symmetry.space_group_name_H-M   'P 1'
#
loop_
_entity.id
_entity.type
_entity.pdbx_description
1 polymer ?
#
loop_
_entity_poly.entity_id
_entity_poly.type
_entity_poly.pdbx_seq_one_letter_code
_entity_poly.pdbx_strand_id
1 'polypeptide(L)'
;MNTNPLSVVEHIIPVIPHHNKNAIPKTPKQLFEAFRENIKLLRLEHLIHFIYNDITSDVDIHLAKNIEVHFTQSLGKSLLEKLNLKKDMILKGITSFKVNRAHPIDKNDHFKIVVKEYFEKTDVFKQKHDIFLNIGIYKTEKELLDAFHFVTLTHLQNSHVAIEVPPHVKLILGRGLADLLGYSETEMTSGSYTGKYPMQLNAGISEIFVYSDVVESHHAGDSFSPLLRIIPCLNEKDDQIIKYYEKPLYFPIKKAFIETIEIDLRTSSGDNIIFTGGRTYAVLSFRRKVI
;
A
#
# COMPACT_ATOMS: atom_id res chain seq x y z
N MET A 1 0.63 4.34 -22.74
CA MET A 1 1.61 5.46 -22.64
C MET A 1 0.93 6.69 -23.17
N ASN A 2 1.02 7.83 -22.49
CA ASN A 2 0.48 9.08 -23.03
C ASN A 2 1.29 9.45 -24.28
N THR A 3 0.65 9.52 -25.44
CA THR A 3 1.34 9.68 -26.73
C THR A 3 1.63 11.15 -27.07
N ASN A 4 1.00 12.08 -26.34
CA ASN A 4 1.17 13.52 -26.56
C ASN A 4 2.07 14.12 -25.47
N PRO A 5 3.18 14.79 -25.83
CA PRO A 5 4.01 15.49 -24.87
C PRO A 5 3.27 16.71 -24.30
N LEU A 6 3.53 17.02 -23.04
CA LEU A 6 3.05 18.21 -22.33
C LEU A 6 3.65 19.50 -22.90
N SER A 7 4.94 19.45 -23.18
CA SER A 7 5.69 20.56 -23.75
C SER A 7 6.74 20.00 -24.71
N VAL A 8 7.11 20.83 -25.69
CA VAL A 8 8.15 20.50 -26.66
C VAL A 8 9.09 21.70 -26.74
N VAL A 9 10.36 21.50 -26.40
CA VAL A 9 11.42 22.51 -26.49
C VAL A 9 12.37 22.10 -27.60
N GLU A 10 12.68 23.03 -28.51
CA GLU A 10 13.59 22.80 -29.63
C GLU A 10 14.86 23.64 -29.48
N HIS A 11 16.01 23.01 -29.72
CA HIS A 11 17.32 23.67 -29.71
C HIS A 11 18.04 23.43 -31.03
N ILE A 12 18.50 24.50 -31.68
CA ILE A 12 19.36 24.42 -32.86
C ILE A 12 20.81 24.46 -32.41
N ILE A 13 21.57 23.41 -32.74
CA ILE A 13 22.92 23.19 -32.27
C ILE A 13 23.90 23.35 -33.43
N PRO A 14 24.86 24.29 -33.35
CA PRO A 14 25.87 24.44 -34.38
C PRO A 14 26.89 23.29 -34.33
N VAL A 15 27.50 22.97 -35.48
CA VAL A 15 28.58 21.97 -35.54
C VAL A 15 29.93 22.46 -35.05
N ILE A 16 30.07 23.77 -34.86
CA ILE A 16 31.28 24.42 -34.36
C ILE A 16 31.21 24.60 -32.83
N PRO A 17 32.35 24.60 -32.12
CA PRO A 17 32.37 24.82 -30.67
C PRO A 17 31.88 26.24 -30.32
N HIS A 18 31.02 26.36 -29.30
CA HIS A 18 30.48 27.64 -28.86
C HIS A 18 31.56 28.68 -28.51
N HIS A 19 32.68 28.26 -27.92
CA HIS A 19 33.77 29.14 -27.49
C HIS A 19 34.66 29.66 -28.63
N ASN A 20 34.57 29.09 -29.84
CA ASN A 20 35.34 29.54 -30.99
C ASN A 20 34.56 29.38 -32.31
N LYS A 21 33.83 30.43 -32.69
CA LYS A 21 32.95 30.45 -33.87
C LYS A 21 33.68 30.36 -35.22
N ASN A 22 35.02 30.41 -35.22
CA ASN A 22 35.84 30.26 -36.43
C ASN A 22 36.55 28.89 -36.51
N ALA A 23 36.45 28.06 -35.47
CA ALA A 23 37.08 26.74 -35.43
C ALA A 23 36.19 25.69 -36.10
N ILE A 24 36.44 25.44 -37.40
CA ILE A 24 35.81 24.34 -38.14
C ILE A 24 36.46 23.03 -37.69
N PRO A 25 35.68 22.03 -37.21
CA PRO A 25 36.23 20.73 -36.86
C PRO A 25 36.92 20.07 -38.06
N LYS A 26 38.22 19.80 -37.93
CA LYS A 26 39.03 19.19 -39.01
C LYS A 26 38.96 17.67 -38.98
N THR A 27 38.60 17.09 -37.84
CA THR A 27 38.48 15.65 -37.64
C THR A 27 37.10 15.30 -37.08
N PRO A 28 36.57 14.09 -37.32
CA PRO A 28 35.33 13.64 -36.67
C PRO A 28 35.39 13.71 -35.15
N LYS A 29 36.55 13.42 -34.55
CA LYS A 29 36.74 13.54 -33.10
C LYS A 29 36.46 14.95 -32.60
N GLN A 30 37.06 15.95 -33.24
CA GLN A 30 36.81 17.36 -32.92
C GLN A 30 35.35 17.78 -33.14
N LEU A 31 34.67 17.18 -34.13
CA LEU A 31 33.26 17.45 -34.40
C LEU A 31 32.39 16.97 -33.24
N PHE A 32 32.56 15.72 -32.80
CA PHE A 32 31.77 15.18 -31.69
C PHE A 32 32.17 15.77 -30.33
N GLU A 33 33.41 16.23 -30.18
CA GLU A 33 33.80 17.08 -29.03
C GLU A 33 33.03 18.41 -29.04
N ALA A 34 32.94 19.09 -30.19
CA ALA A 34 32.14 20.32 -30.32
C ALA A 34 30.66 20.10 -29.98
N PHE A 35 30.09 18.96 -30.41
CA PHE A 35 28.70 18.61 -30.08
C PHE A 35 28.51 18.46 -28.57
N ARG A 36 29.41 17.71 -27.91
CA ARG A 36 29.35 17.51 -26.45
C ARG A 36 29.44 18.82 -25.69
N GLU A 37 30.34 19.73 -26.09
CA GLU A 37 30.47 21.05 -25.47
C GLU A 37 29.19 21.89 -25.65
N ASN A 38 28.60 21.90 -26.85
CA ASN A 38 27.38 22.65 -27.12
C ASN A 38 26.16 22.08 -26.36
N ILE A 39 26.09 20.76 -26.21
CA ILE A 39 25.03 20.08 -25.45
C ILE A 39 25.17 20.34 -23.95
N LYS A 40 26.40 20.39 -23.43
CA LYS A 40 26.70 20.71 -22.03
C LYS A 40 26.22 22.12 -21.65
N LEU A 41 26.30 23.09 -22.56
CA LEU A 41 25.76 24.44 -22.32
C LEU A 41 24.25 24.45 -22.13
N LEU A 42 23.55 23.48 -22.73
CA LEU A 42 22.10 23.31 -22.56
C LEU A 42 21.73 22.45 -21.34
N ARG A 43 22.73 21.97 -20.58
CA ARG A 43 22.54 21.05 -19.45
C ARG A 43 21.90 19.71 -19.85
N LEU A 44 22.11 19.27 -21.09
CA LEU A 44 21.53 18.04 -21.66
C LEU A 44 22.55 16.88 -21.74
N GLU A 45 23.76 17.04 -21.19
CA GLU A 45 24.86 16.08 -21.28
C GLU A 45 24.59 14.73 -20.62
N HIS A 46 23.59 14.65 -19.74
CA HIS A 46 23.15 13.42 -19.08
C HIS A 46 22.04 12.69 -19.85
N LEU A 47 21.48 13.32 -20.88
CA LEU A 47 20.39 12.76 -21.70
C LEU A 47 20.85 12.39 -23.11
N ILE A 48 21.99 12.92 -23.55
CA ILE A 48 22.50 12.81 -24.92
C ILE A 48 23.99 12.52 -24.89
N HIS A 49 24.39 11.38 -25.46
CA HIS A 49 25.79 11.02 -25.60
C HIS A 49 26.16 10.71 -27.04
N PHE A 50 27.21 11.37 -27.53
CA PHE A 50 27.88 11.06 -28.79
C PHE A 50 29.22 10.39 -28.48
N ILE A 51 29.35 9.12 -28.85
CA ILE A 51 30.52 8.28 -28.59
C ILE A 51 31.14 7.92 -29.93
N TYR A 52 32.22 8.59 -30.28
CA TYR A 52 32.93 8.34 -31.54
C TYR A 52 34.11 7.39 -31.34
N ASN A 53 34.21 6.37 -32.19
CA ASN A 53 35.29 5.40 -32.21
C ASN A 53 36.28 5.74 -33.34
N ASP A 54 37.47 6.24 -32.96
CA ASP A 54 38.56 6.61 -33.88
C ASP A 54 39.12 5.42 -34.68
N ILE A 55 38.88 4.17 -34.26
CA ILE A 55 39.38 2.97 -34.97
C ILE A 55 38.37 2.56 -36.04
N THR A 56 37.11 2.38 -35.67
CA THR A 56 36.07 1.89 -36.59
C THR A 56 35.45 3.00 -37.45
N SER A 57 35.63 4.26 -37.05
CA SER A 57 34.94 5.43 -37.62
C SER A 57 33.45 5.46 -37.33
N ASP A 58 32.98 4.73 -36.33
CA ASP A 58 31.56 4.74 -35.99
C ASP A 58 31.28 5.78 -34.90
N VAL A 59 30.08 6.36 -34.93
CA VAL A 59 29.54 7.15 -33.84
C VAL A 59 28.29 6.46 -33.31
N ASP A 60 28.31 6.17 -32.01
CA ASP A 60 27.14 5.73 -31.27
C ASP A 60 26.47 6.93 -30.62
N ILE A 61 25.18 7.08 -30.85
CA ILE A 61 24.35 8.17 -30.35
C ILE A 61 23.33 7.57 -29.39
N HIS A 62 23.44 7.91 -28.11
CA HIS A 62 22.53 7.44 -27.06
C HIS A 62 21.64 8.59 -26.61
N LEU A 63 20.33 8.43 -26.77
CA LEU A 63 19.32 9.42 -26.43
C LEU A 63 18.37 8.88 -25.35
N ALA A 64 18.10 9.69 -24.33
CA ALA A 64 17.03 9.43 -23.38
C ALA A 64 15.67 9.36 -24.07
N LYS A 65 14.69 8.69 -23.45
CA LYS A 65 13.36 8.43 -24.04
C LYS A 65 12.60 9.71 -24.45
N ASN A 66 12.89 10.82 -23.78
CA ASN A 66 12.28 12.12 -23.99
C ASN A 66 13.02 13.00 -25.01
N ILE A 67 14.08 12.51 -25.65
CA ILE A 67 14.91 13.28 -26.58
C ILE A 67 14.79 12.73 -28.00
N GLU A 68 14.72 13.65 -28.96
CA GLU A 68 14.93 13.36 -30.38
C GLU A 68 16.04 14.24 -30.94
N VAL A 69 16.87 13.68 -31.82
CA VAL A 69 17.87 14.44 -32.59
C VAL A 69 17.48 14.41 -34.06
N HIS A 70 17.32 15.58 -34.65
CA HIS A 70 16.86 15.77 -36.02
C HIS A 70 18.05 16.22 -36.87
N PHE A 71 18.45 15.36 -37.79
CA PHE A 71 19.40 15.69 -38.85
C PHE A 71 18.60 15.95 -40.12
N THR A 72 18.54 17.22 -40.54
CA THR A 72 17.82 17.62 -41.74
C THR A 72 18.73 18.35 -42.73
N GLN A 73 18.47 18.16 -44.01
CA GLN A 73 19.22 18.79 -45.09
C GLN A 73 19.14 20.32 -45.02
N SER A 74 18.02 20.86 -44.52
CA SER A 74 17.81 22.30 -44.32
C SER A 74 18.72 22.92 -43.26
N LEU A 75 19.17 22.13 -42.28
CA LEU A 75 20.01 22.60 -41.17
C LEU A 75 21.48 22.26 -41.36
N GLY A 76 21.81 21.13 -41.99
CA GLY A 76 23.20 20.76 -42.20
C GLY A 76 23.43 19.67 -43.22
N LYS A 77 23.51 20.05 -44.51
CA LYS A 77 23.70 19.09 -45.61
C LYS A 77 25.04 18.35 -45.50
N SER A 78 26.13 19.05 -45.19
CA SER A 78 27.45 18.43 -45.08
C SER A 78 27.54 17.49 -43.87
N LEU A 79 26.81 17.78 -42.80
CA LEU A 79 26.68 16.92 -41.63
C LEU A 79 25.95 15.62 -41.97
N LEU A 80 24.88 15.66 -42.77
CA LEU A 80 24.21 14.46 -43.26
C LEU A 80 25.19 13.59 -44.08
N GLU A 81 25.93 14.21 -45.00
CA GLU A 81 26.92 13.51 -45.84
C GLU A 81 28.08 12.96 -44.99
N LYS A 82 28.51 13.69 -43.95
CA LYS A 82 29.50 13.24 -42.96
C LYS A 82 29.03 12.01 -42.19
N LEU A 83 27.74 11.91 -41.89
CA LEU A 83 27.11 10.78 -41.21
C LEU A 83 26.60 9.68 -42.17
N ASN A 84 26.89 9.80 -43.48
CA ASN A 84 26.41 8.90 -44.55
C ASN A 84 24.88 8.78 -44.61
N LEU A 85 24.16 9.85 -44.28
CA LEU A 85 22.70 9.92 -44.32
C LEU A 85 22.23 10.42 -45.68
N LYS A 86 21.39 9.64 -46.37
CA LYS A 86 20.87 9.98 -47.70
C LYS A 86 19.64 10.89 -47.68
N LYS A 87 19.01 11.06 -46.52
CA LYS A 87 17.79 11.83 -46.32
C LYS A 87 17.70 12.31 -44.87
N ASP A 88 16.80 13.25 -44.62
CA ASP A 88 16.44 13.70 -43.29
C ASP A 88 16.09 12.52 -42.37
N MET A 89 16.55 12.60 -41.13
CA MET A 89 16.41 11.53 -40.17
C MET A 89 16.18 12.07 -38.77
N ILE A 90 15.23 11.46 -38.07
CA ILE A 90 14.91 11.72 -36.67
C ILE A 90 15.38 10.51 -35.86
N LEU A 91 16.29 10.76 -34.93
CA LEU A 91 16.85 9.75 -34.04
C LEU A 91 16.09 9.68 -32.72
N LYS A 92 15.91 8.46 -32.22
CA LYS A 92 15.35 8.13 -30.91
C LYS A 92 16.10 6.93 -30.33
N GLY A 93 16.32 6.92 -29.01
CA GLY A 93 17.02 5.81 -28.35
C GLY A 93 18.49 5.69 -28.76
N ILE A 94 18.94 4.48 -29.06
CA ILE A 94 20.35 4.19 -29.41
C ILE A 94 20.46 3.97 -30.92
N THR A 95 21.38 4.66 -31.58
CA THR A 95 21.64 4.48 -33.02
C THR A 95 23.12 4.67 -33.33
N SER A 96 23.64 3.92 -34.30
CA SER A 96 25.05 3.96 -34.71
C SER A 96 25.20 4.33 -36.19
N PHE A 97 26.19 5.16 -36.51
CA PHE A 97 26.50 5.58 -37.88
C PHE A 97 27.97 5.45 -38.19
N LYS A 98 28.26 5.00 -39.42
CA LYS A 98 29.62 5.06 -39.95
C LYS A 98 29.91 6.45 -40.49
N VAL A 99 30.92 7.10 -39.93
CA VAL A 99 31.32 8.48 -40.26
C VAL A 99 32.21 8.50 -41.50
N ASN A 100 31.83 9.31 -42.49
CA ASN A 100 32.64 9.60 -43.66
C ASN A 100 33.77 10.58 -43.31
N ARG A 101 34.97 10.06 -43.08
CA ARG A 101 36.14 10.88 -42.70
C ARG A 101 36.53 11.90 -43.77
N ALA A 102 36.35 11.57 -45.05
CA ALA A 102 36.79 12.40 -46.17
C ALA A 102 35.88 13.62 -46.43
N HIS A 103 34.60 13.55 -46.04
CA HIS A 103 33.67 14.64 -46.30
C HIS A 103 33.93 15.83 -45.35
N PRO A 104 34.14 17.07 -45.81
CA PRO A 104 34.32 18.22 -44.93
C PRO A 104 33.00 18.65 -44.26
N ILE A 105 33.08 19.40 -43.16
CA ILE A 105 31.92 20.00 -42.50
C ILE A 105 31.88 21.50 -42.82
N ASP A 106 30.72 22.01 -43.21
CA ASP A 106 30.41 23.43 -43.28
C ASP A 106 30.20 23.98 -41.86
N LYS A 107 30.82 25.12 -41.55
CA LYS A 107 30.69 25.80 -40.25
C LYS A 107 29.27 26.27 -39.95
N ASN A 108 28.45 26.46 -40.99
CA ASN A 108 27.07 26.90 -40.89
C ASN A 108 26.10 25.73 -40.71
N ASP A 109 26.59 24.49 -40.69
CA ASP A 109 25.73 23.34 -40.41
C ASP A 109 25.29 23.35 -38.95
N HIS A 110 24.04 22.94 -38.77
CA HIS A 110 23.40 22.77 -37.49
C HIS A 110 22.64 21.44 -37.48
N PHE A 111 22.29 20.99 -36.28
CA PHE A 111 21.29 19.94 -36.08
C PHE A 111 20.31 20.38 -35.01
N LYS A 112 19.14 19.76 -34.95
CA LYS A 112 18.11 20.12 -33.97
C LYS A 112 17.96 19.05 -32.89
N ILE A 113 17.90 19.48 -31.64
CA ILE A 113 17.53 18.64 -30.49
C ILE A 113 16.09 19.02 -30.10
N VAL A 114 15.24 18.02 -29.92
CA VAL A 114 13.86 18.19 -29.46
C VAL A 114 13.69 17.47 -28.14
N VAL A 115 13.35 18.22 -27.08
CA VAL A 115 13.07 17.72 -25.74
C VAL A 115 11.55 17.65 -25.56
N LYS A 116 11.03 16.47 -25.24
CA LYS A 116 9.60 16.21 -25.05
C LYS A 116 9.30 15.88 -23.61
N GLU A 117 8.63 16.76 -22.88
CA GLU A 117 8.20 16.46 -21.52
C GLU A 117 6.93 15.62 -21.54
N TYR A 118 6.92 14.52 -20.80
CA TYR A 118 5.73 13.67 -20.61
C TYR A 118 5.36 13.69 -19.12
N PHE A 119 4.08 13.48 -18.80
CA PHE A 119 3.67 13.25 -17.42
C PHE A 119 4.50 12.10 -16.83
N GLU A 120 5.17 12.35 -15.71
CA GLU A 120 5.66 11.26 -14.88
C GLU A 120 4.44 10.49 -14.39
N LYS A 121 4.26 9.29 -14.93
CA LYS A 121 3.27 8.38 -14.39
C LYS A 121 3.80 7.91 -13.04
N THR A 122 3.27 8.45 -11.96
CA THR A 122 3.52 7.91 -10.62
C THR A 122 2.90 6.52 -10.60
N ASP A 123 3.73 5.48 -10.68
CA ASP A 123 3.26 4.11 -10.49
C ASP A 123 2.87 3.97 -9.02
N VAL A 124 1.56 4.04 -8.74
CA VAL A 124 1.02 3.84 -7.39
C VAL A 124 1.06 2.34 -7.11
N PHE A 125 2.13 1.89 -6.45
CA PHE A 125 2.23 0.53 -5.94
C PHE A 125 1.34 0.37 -4.72
N LYS A 126 0.23 -0.38 -4.86
CA LYS A 126 -0.62 -0.76 -3.73
C LYS A 126 -0.03 -2.01 -3.08
N GLN A 127 0.65 -1.85 -1.94
CA GLN A 127 1.12 -2.96 -1.12
C GLN A 127 0.13 -3.21 0.02
N LYS A 128 -0.37 -4.43 0.14
CA LYS A 128 -1.23 -4.85 1.26
C LYS A 128 -0.37 -5.57 2.29
N HIS A 129 -0.45 -5.14 3.55
CA HIS A 129 0.15 -5.82 4.68
C HIS A 129 -0.97 -6.29 5.60
N ASP A 130 -1.09 -7.60 5.78
CA ASP A 130 -2.01 -8.17 6.75
C ASP A 130 -1.26 -8.29 8.09
N ILE A 131 -1.70 -7.51 9.09
CA ILE A 131 -1.13 -7.51 10.43
C ILE A 131 -2.04 -8.38 11.30
N PHE A 132 -1.48 -9.49 11.77
CA PHE A 132 -2.14 -10.35 12.73
C PHE A 132 -1.67 -9.97 14.12
N LEU A 133 -2.59 -9.44 14.92
CA LEU A 133 -2.38 -9.31 16.36
C LEU A 133 -2.27 -10.73 16.93
N ASN A 134 -1.23 -10.98 17.74
CA ASN A 134 -1.06 -12.26 18.40
C ASN A 134 -2.32 -12.56 19.23
N ILE A 135 -2.95 -13.71 18.96
CA ILE A 135 -4.15 -14.14 19.68
C ILE A 135 -3.75 -14.34 21.15
N GLY A 136 -4.23 -13.47 22.03
CA GLY A 136 -3.90 -13.47 23.45
C GLY A 136 -4.79 -12.50 24.23
N ILE A 137 -4.92 -12.74 25.53
CA ILE A 137 -5.62 -11.86 26.45
C ILE A 137 -4.65 -10.73 26.82
N TYR A 138 -4.74 -9.60 26.12
CA TYR A 138 -3.99 -8.39 26.46
C TYR A 138 -4.39 -7.95 27.87
N LYS A 139 -3.42 -7.92 28.79
CA LYS A 139 -3.70 -7.68 30.21
C LYS A 139 -3.89 -6.19 30.50
N THR A 140 -3.22 -5.36 29.71
CA THR A 140 -3.27 -3.90 29.84
C THR A 140 -3.50 -3.25 28.49
N GLU A 141 -4.08 -2.05 28.53
CA GLU A 141 -4.31 -1.21 27.34
C GLU A 141 -3.00 -0.96 26.61
N LYS A 142 -1.95 -0.63 27.37
CA LYS A 142 -0.61 -0.37 26.86
C LYS A 142 -0.05 -1.55 26.05
N GLU A 143 -0.18 -2.77 26.55
CA GLU A 143 0.29 -3.98 25.85
C GLU A 143 -0.42 -4.20 24.50
N LEU A 144 -1.71 -3.89 24.43
CA LEU A 144 -2.46 -3.93 23.17
C LEU A 144 -1.98 -2.84 22.21
N LEU A 145 -1.82 -1.60 22.68
CA LEU A 145 -1.41 -0.48 21.82
C LEU A 145 0.02 -0.67 21.30
N ASP A 146 0.93 -1.18 22.12
CA ASP A 146 2.33 -1.46 21.75
C ASP A 146 2.43 -2.56 20.68
N ALA A 147 1.40 -3.40 20.49
CA ALA A 147 1.39 -4.42 19.45
C ALA A 147 1.23 -3.85 18.02
N PHE A 148 0.85 -2.58 17.88
CA PHE A 148 0.68 -1.92 16.59
C PHE A 148 1.97 -1.20 16.19
N HIS A 149 2.62 -1.67 15.13
CA HIS A 149 3.88 -1.08 14.65
C HIS A 149 3.70 -0.09 13.49
N PHE A 150 2.55 -0.11 12.81
CA PHE A 150 2.33 0.64 11.55
C PHE A 150 1.42 1.85 11.69
N VAL A 151 0.64 1.90 12.77
CA VAL A 151 -0.27 3.01 13.09
C VAL A 151 -0.04 3.37 14.54
N THR A 152 -0.10 4.66 14.85
CA THR A 152 0.06 5.14 16.21
C THR A 152 -1.31 5.15 16.88
N LEU A 153 -1.48 4.34 17.91
CA LEU A 153 -2.66 4.38 18.77
C LEU A 153 -2.31 5.12 20.06
N THR A 154 -3.13 6.11 20.39
CA THR A 154 -2.95 6.91 21.60
C THR A 154 -4.14 6.73 22.51
N HIS A 155 -3.90 6.30 23.75
CA HIS A 155 -4.94 6.26 24.76
C HIS A 155 -5.21 7.68 25.30
N LEU A 156 -6.46 8.11 25.27
CA LEU A 156 -6.90 9.42 25.77
C LEU A 156 -7.40 9.31 27.21
N GLN A 157 -7.42 10.43 27.94
CA GLN A 157 -7.81 10.49 29.36
C GLN A 157 -9.25 10.01 29.63
N ASN A 158 -10.11 9.99 28.62
CA ASN A 158 -11.51 9.58 28.70
C ASN A 158 -11.72 8.11 28.26
N SER A 159 -10.69 7.28 28.33
CA SER A 159 -10.71 5.87 27.89
C SER A 159 -10.99 5.68 26.39
N HIS A 160 -10.95 6.73 25.58
CA HIS A 160 -11.05 6.61 24.13
C HIS A 160 -9.68 6.36 23.53
N VAL A 161 -9.66 5.73 22.36
CA VAL A 161 -8.45 5.56 21.57
C VAL A 161 -8.48 6.55 20.41
N ALA A 162 -7.34 7.17 20.14
CA ALA A 162 -7.08 7.91 18.91
C ALA A 162 -6.15 7.11 18.02
N ILE A 163 -6.45 7.05 16.72
CA ILE A 163 -5.64 6.40 15.69
C ILE A 163 -5.14 7.49 14.75
N GLU A 164 -3.83 7.57 14.57
CA GLU A 164 -3.23 8.34 13.48
C GLU A 164 -2.86 7.41 12.32
N VAL A 165 -3.54 7.62 11.20
CA VAL A 165 -3.28 6.91 9.95
C VAL A 165 -2.33 7.75 9.09
N PRO A 166 -1.12 7.24 8.76
CA PRO A 166 -0.16 7.98 7.94
C PRO A 166 -0.69 8.39 6.56
N PRO A 167 -0.09 9.41 5.91
CA PRO A 167 -0.42 9.77 4.53
C PRO A 167 -0.33 8.59 3.58
N HIS A 168 -1.27 8.51 2.64
CA HIS A 168 -1.34 7.45 1.62
C HIS A 168 -1.58 6.02 2.14
N VAL A 169 -1.95 5.86 3.42
CA VAL A 169 -2.33 4.58 4.02
C VAL A 169 -3.85 4.48 4.15
N LYS A 170 -4.39 3.29 3.88
CA LYS A 170 -5.76 2.91 4.24
C LYS A 170 -5.69 1.82 5.30
N LEU A 171 -6.21 2.10 6.50
CA LEU A 171 -6.34 1.15 7.58
C LEU A 171 -7.69 0.43 7.45
N ILE A 172 -7.69 -0.90 7.59
CA ILE A 172 -8.89 -1.72 7.67
C ILE A 172 -8.80 -2.56 8.94
N LEU A 173 -9.73 -2.34 9.86
CA LEU A 173 -9.85 -3.07 11.10
C LEU A 173 -10.87 -4.19 10.94
N GLY A 174 -10.57 -5.37 11.51
CA GLY A 174 -11.59 -6.39 11.70
C GLY A 174 -12.69 -5.87 12.62
N ARG A 175 -13.94 -6.30 12.42
CA ARG A 175 -15.10 -5.77 13.15
C ARG A 175 -14.93 -5.80 14.67
N GLY A 176 -14.54 -6.95 15.21
CA GLY A 176 -14.31 -7.10 16.65
C GLY A 176 -13.19 -6.20 17.20
N LEU A 177 -12.16 -5.90 16.39
CA LEU A 177 -11.10 -4.97 16.79
C LEU A 177 -11.58 -3.51 16.75
N ALA A 178 -12.37 -3.13 15.74
CA ALA A 178 -12.97 -1.80 15.69
C ALA A 178 -13.89 -1.58 16.89
N ASP A 179 -14.76 -2.54 17.20
CA ASP A 179 -15.65 -2.50 18.36
C ASP A 179 -14.86 -2.43 19.68
N LEU A 180 -13.78 -3.23 19.82
CA LEU A 180 -12.88 -3.20 20.98
C LEU A 180 -12.22 -1.84 21.19
N LEU A 181 -11.77 -1.20 20.11
CA LEU A 181 -11.14 0.13 20.14
C LEU A 181 -12.16 1.28 20.21
N GLY A 182 -13.46 0.98 20.15
CA GLY A 182 -14.54 1.96 20.24
C GLY A 182 -14.89 2.68 18.95
N TYR A 183 -14.55 2.12 17.79
CA TYR A 183 -14.83 2.68 16.46
C TYR A 183 -16.06 2.02 15.82
N SER A 184 -16.99 2.84 15.31
CA SER A 184 -18.14 2.34 14.52
C SER A 184 -17.77 1.97 13.08
N GLU A 185 -16.75 2.63 12.54
CA GLU A 185 -16.24 2.43 11.19
C GLU A 185 -15.02 1.49 11.22
N THR A 186 -14.93 0.62 10.22
CA THR A 186 -13.83 -0.35 10.10
C THR A 186 -12.77 0.09 9.09
N GLU A 187 -13.02 1.14 8.32
CA GLU A 187 -12.11 1.63 7.28
C GLU A 187 -11.77 3.10 7.53
N MET A 188 -10.48 3.41 7.50
CA MET A 188 -9.97 4.75 7.81
C MET A 188 -8.89 5.10 6.81
N THR A 189 -8.97 6.28 6.21
CA THR A 189 -7.92 6.83 5.32
C THR A 189 -6.91 7.63 6.13
N SER A 190 -5.94 8.28 5.47
CA SER A 190 -4.99 9.16 6.14
C SER A 190 -5.69 10.26 6.95
N GLY A 191 -5.31 10.42 8.21
CA GLY A 191 -5.91 11.38 9.13
C GLY A 191 -5.83 10.96 10.59
N SER A 192 -6.35 11.81 11.47
CA SER A 192 -6.49 11.54 12.91
C SER A 192 -7.95 11.29 13.23
N TYR A 193 -8.20 10.20 13.96
CA TYR A 193 -9.55 9.74 14.27
C TYR A 193 -9.63 9.31 15.72
N THR A 194 -10.68 9.75 16.40
CA THR A 194 -10.99 9.31 17.76
C THR A 194 -12.16 8.34 17.74
N GLY A 195 -12.08 7.27 18.53
CA GLY A 195 -13.19 6.34 18.72
C GLY A 195 -14.46 7.08 19.13
N LYS A 196 -15.62 6.52 18.76
CA LYS A 196 -16.93 7.04 19.19
C LYS A 196 -17.25 6.63 20.62
N TYR A 197 -16.68 5.50 21.06
CA TYR A 197 -16.92 4.90 22.37
C TYR A 197 -15.59 4.68 23.11
N PRO A 198 -15.62 4.56 24.44
CA PRO A 198 -14.46 4.12 25.21
C PRO A 198 -14.02 2.72 24.79
N MET A 199 -12.71 2.45 24.84
CA MET A 199 -12.11 1.16 24.56
C MET A 199 -12.56 0.10 25.57
N GLN A 200 -12.78 -1.11 25.09
CA GLN A 200 -13.31 -2.22 25.87
C GLN A 200 -12.43 -3.48 25.76
N LEU A 201 -11.43 -3.59 26.64
CA LEU A 201 -10.51 -4.75 26.70
C LEU A 201 -11.17 -6.08 27.06
N ASN A 202 -12.44 -6.10 27.47
CA ASN A 202 -13.21 -7.32 27.70
C ASN A 202 -13.88 -7.86 26.43
N ALA A 203 -13.58 -7.28 25.25
CA ALA A 203 -14.22 -7.65 23.98
C ALA A 203 -15.76 -7.64 24.06
N GLY A 204 -16.33 -6.82 24.97
CA GLY A 204 -17.77 -6.75 25.23
C GLY A 204 -18.38 -7.94 26.00
N ILE A 205 -17.61 -8.93 26.45
CA ILE A 205 -18.15 -10.05 27.24
C ILE A 205 -18.23 -9.65 28.72
N SER A 206 -19.30 -8.96 29.08
CA SER A 206 -19.68 -8.69 30.48
C SER A 206 -20.35 -9.90 31.13
N GLU A 207 -21.07 -10.67 30.32
CA GLU A 207 -21.97 -11.74 30.74
C GLU A 207 -21.93 -12.86 29.70
N ILE A 208 -22.05 -14.10 30.17
CA ILE A 208 -22.15 -15.30 29.34
C ILE A 208 -23.56 -15.86 29.45
N PHE A 209 -24.23 -15.96 28.32
CA PHE A 209 -25.55 -16.56 28.19
C PHE A 209 -25.37 -18.05 27.91
N VAL A 210 -25.89 -18.89 28.80
CA VAL A 210 -25.78 -20.35 28.76
C VAL A 210 -27.10 -20.92 28.28
N TYR A 211 -27.13 -21.43 27.06
CA TYR A 211 -28.28 -22.12 26.49
C TYR A 211 -28.10 -23.63 26.58
N SER A 212 -29.21 -24.36 26.64
CA SER A 212 -29.16 -25.81 26.56
C SER A 212 -30.38 -26.40 25.87
N ASP A 213 -30.14 -27.42 25.04
CA ASP A 213 -31.17 -28.07 24.23
C ASP A 213 -32.14 -28.96 25.04
N VAL A 214 -31.82 -29.24 26.31
CA VAL A 214 -32.71 -30.00 27.22
C VAL A 214 -33.74 -29.13 27.93
N VAL A 215 -33.56 -27.81 27.97
CA VAL A 215 -34.47 -26.88 28.67
C VAL A 215 -35.61 -26.48 27.73
N GLU A 216 -36.86 -26.49 28.23
CA GLU A 216 -37.97 -25.87 27.50
C GLU A 216 -37.75 -24.36 27.40
N SER A 217 -38.04 -23.80 26.22
CA SER A 217 -37.94 -22.35 26.04
C SER A 217 -38.89 -21.64 27.00
N HIS A 218 -38.40 -20.57 27.62
CA HIS A 218 -39.16 -19.72 28.51
C HIS A 218 -38.82 -18.26 28.25
N HIS A 219 -39.59 -17.35 28.85
CA HIS A 219 -39.30 -15.93 28.76
C HIS A 219 -38.02 -15.60 29.51
N ALA A 220 -37.12 -14.87 28.84
CA ALA A 220 -35.90 -14.30 29.37
C ALA A 220 -35.82 -12.85 28.87
N GLY A 221 -36.26 -11.91 29.71
CA GLY A 221 -36.48 -10.53 29.29
C GLY A 221 -37.60 -10.45 28.24
N ASP A 222 -37.28 -9.90 27.08
CA ASP A 222 -38.14 -9.79 25.89
C ASP A 222 -38.03 -10.98 24.92
N SER A 223 -37.12 -11.93 25.20
CA SER A 223 -36.91 -13.12 24.36
C SER A 223 -37.61 -14.37 24.89
N PHE A 224 -37.91 -15.33 24.00
CA PHE A 224 -38.37 -16.68 24.35
C PHE A 224 -37.32 -17.69 23.90
N SER A 225 -36.56 -18.25 24.85
CA SER A 225 -35.35 -19.02 24.54
C SER A 225 -35.08 -20.12 25.57
N PRO A 226 -34.35 -21.19 25.22
CA PRO A 226 -33.98 -22.26 26.15
C PRO A 226 -32.76 -21.85 26.99
N LEU A 227 -32.87 -20.72 27.69
CA LEU A 227 -31.78 -20.11 28.45
C LEU A 227 -31.66 -20.75 29.84
N LEU A 228 -30.58 -21.50 30.07
CA LEU A 228 -30.33 -22.12 31.38
C LEU A 228 -29.88 -21.07 32.41
N ARG A 229 -29.01 -20.13 32.03
CA ARG A 229 -28.44 -19.14 32.96
C ARG A 229 -27.72 -17.98 32.25
N ILE A 230 -27.57 -16.87 32.96
CA ILE A 230 -26.64 -15.79 32.65
C ILE A 230 -25.54 -15.80 33.72
N ILE A 231 -24.28 -15.88 33.31
CA ILE A 231 -23.10 -15.85 34.19
C ILE A 231 -22.46 -14.47 34.07
N PRO A 232 -22.48 -13.64 35.12
CA PRO A 232 -21.75 -12.37 35.10
C PRO A 232 -20.25 -12.65 35.21
N CYS A 233 -19.49 -12.05 34.29
CA CYS A 233 -18.04 -12.19 34.18
C CYS A 233 -17.31 -10.84 34.35
N LEU A 234 -18.01 -9.79 34.82
CA LEU A 234 -17.39 -8.49 35.08
C LEU A 234 -16.25 -8.65 36.10
N ASN A 235 -15.06 -8.21 35.69
CA ASN A 235 -13.84 -8.13 36.50
C ASN A 235 -13.23 -9.47 36.96
N GLU A 236 -13.75 -10.62 36.51
CA GLU A 236 -13.17 -11.93 36.79
C GLU A 236 -12.33 -12.38 35.59
N LYS A 237 -11.13 -11.81 35.46
CA LYS A 237 -10.14 -12.19 34.45
C LYS A 237 -8.99 -12.96 35.11
N ASP A 238 -8.41 -13.90 34.37
CA ASP A 238 -7.21 -14.69 34.68
C ASP A 238 -7.32 -15.87 35.67
N ASP A 239 -8.47 -16.07 36.32
CA ASP A 239 -8.71 -17.24 37.20
C ASP A 239 -9.80 -18.17 36.67
N GLN A 240 -9.82 -19.42 37.16
CA GLN A 240 -10.95 -20.32 36.94
C GLN A 240 -12.21 -19.67 37.53
N ILE A 241 -13.13 -19.24 36.67
CA ILE A 241 -14.43 -18.72 37.10
C ILE A 241 -15.23 -19.90 37.66
N ILE A 242 -15.32 -19.98 38.99
CA ILE A 242 -16.18 -20.95 39.67
C ILE A 242 -17.34 -20.20 40.29
N LYS A 243 -18.53 -20.34 39.70
CA LYS A 243 -19.77 -19.83 40.27
C LYS A 243 -20.50 -20.92 41.02
N TYR A 244 -20.56 -20.79 42.35
CA TYR A 244 -21.39 -21.63 43.20
C TYR A 244 -22.79 -21.02 43.32
N TYR A 245 -23.81 -21.86 43.15
CA TYR A 245 -25.20 -21.44 43.28
C TYR A 245 -25.87 -22.24 44.39
N GLU A 246 -26.14 -21.58 45.52
CA GLU A 246 -26.76 -22.22 46.69
C GLU A 246 -28.19 -22.71 46.42
N LYS A 247 -28.91 -22.00 45.52
CA LYS A 247 -30.30 -22.31 45.15
C LYS A 247 -30.38 -22.61 43.65
N PRO A 248 -30.43 -23.88 43.23
CA PRO A 248 -30.57 -24.22 41.82
C PRO A 248 -31.95 -23.79 41.31
N LEU A 249 -31.98 -23.14 40.14
CA LEU A 249 -33.23 -22.89 39.42
C LEU A 249 -33.57 -24.16 38.62
N TYR A 250 -34.83 -24.58 38.71
CA TYR A 250 -35.33 -25.72 37.96
C TYR A 250 -36.21 -25.23 36.81
N PHE A 251 -35.93 -25.76 35.62
CA PHE A 251 -36.69 -25.50 34.41
C PHE A 251 -37.36 -26.80 33.91
N PRO A 252 -38.51 -26.71 33.23
CA PRO A 252 -39.09 -27.85 32.55
C PRO A 252 -38.13 -28.42 31.50
N ILE A 253 -38.16 -29.74 31.34
CA ILE A 253 -37.28 -30.45 30.41
C ILE A 253 -38.03 -30.71 29.12
N LYS A 254 -37.43 -30.33 27.99
CA LYS A 254 -38.01 -30.44 26.64
C LYS A 254 -38.05 -31.87 26.11
N LYS A 255 -37.12 -32.73 26.57
CA LYS A 255 -36.88 -34.08 26.04
C LYS A 255 -37.21 -35.15 27.07
N ALA A 256 -38.01 -36.14 26.69
CA ALA A 256 -38.31 -37.30 27.54
C ALA A 256 -37.12 -38.29 27.65
N PHE A 257 -36.26 -38.31 26.62
CA PHE A 257 -35.04 -39.12 26.56
C PHE A 257 -33.86 -38.23 26.16
N ILE A 258 -32.76 -38.32 26.89
CA ILE A 258 -31.58 -37.48 26.72
C ILE A 258 -30.37 -38.39 26.54
N GLU A 259 -29.84 -38.43 25.31
CA GLU A 259 -28.58 -39.11 25.02
C GLU A 259 -27.40 -38.14 25.06
N THR A 260 -27.61 -36.92 24.55
CA THR A 260 -26.61 -35.85 24.52
C THR A 260 -27.25 -34.56 25.00
N ILE A 261 -26.46 -33.75 25.73
CA ILE A 261 -26.83 -32.42 26.18
C ILE A 261 -25.86 -31.45 25.51
N GLU A 262 -26.42 -30.51 24.76
CA GLU A 262 -25.65 -29.42 24.18
C GLU A 262 -25.71 -28.22 25.13
N ILE A 263 -24.55 -27.60 25.36
CA ILE A 263 -24.41 -26.34 26.08
C ILE A 263 -23.82 -25.33 25.11
N ASP A 264 -24.60 -24.30 24.78
CA ASP A 264 -24.18 -23.23 23.89
C ASP A 264 -23.92 -21.95 24.72
N LEU A 265 -22.76 -21.35 24.52
CA LEU A 265 -22.27 -20.21 25.29
C LEU A 265 -22.18 -19.00 24.37
N ARG A 266 -23.01 -17.99 24.65
CA ARG A 266 -23.12 -16.78 23.84
C ARG A 266 -22.78 -15.53 24.63
N THR A 267 -22.36 -14.50 23.90
CA THR A 267 -22.28 -13.13 24.42
C THR A 267 -23.70 -12.54 24.56
N SER A 268 -23.82 -11.37 25.20
CA SER A 268 -25.08 -10.62 25.26
C SER A 268 -25.63 -10.22 23.90
N SER A 269 -24.77 -10.13 22.88
CA SER A 269 -25.15 -9.86 21.48
C SER A 269 -25.60 -11.13 20.73
N GLY A 270 -25.48 -12.32 21.33
CA GLY A 270 -25.82 -13.60 20.70
C GLY A 270 -24.68 -14.26 19.90
N ASP A 271 -23.48 -13.69 19.93
CA ASP A 271 -22.31 -14.24 19.24
C ASP A 271 -21.73 -15.43 20.00
N ASN A 272 -21.14 -16.40 19.28
CA ASN A 272 -20.46 -17.55 19.88
C ASN A 272 -19.24 -17.11 20.70
N ILE A 273 -19.09 -17.68 21.90
CA ILE A 273 -17.86 -17.55 22.68
C ILE A 273 -16.86 -18.62 22.22
N ILE A 274 -15.73 -18.17 21.68
CA ILE A 274 -14.66 -19.06 21.23
C ILE A 274 -13.69 -19.31 22.40
N PHE A 275 -13.58 -20.56 22.83
CA PHE A 275 -12.56 -20.98 23.78
C PHE A 275 -11.28 -21.35 23.01
N THR A 276 -10.20 -20.62 23.22
CA THR A 276 -8.87 -20.95 22.68
C THR A 276 -8.12 -21.99 23.54
N GLY A 277 -8.64 -22.27 24.74
CA GLY A 277 -8.15 -23.29 25.68
C GLY A 277 -8.99 -23.32 26.97
N GLY A 278 -8.78 -24.34 27.81
CA GLY A 278 -9.48 -24.51 29.10
C GLY A 278 -10.41 -25.73 29.16
N ARG A 279 -10.99 -25.98 30.34
CA ARG A 279 -12.01 -27.02 30.54
C ARG A 279 -13.25 -26.40 31.15
N THR A 280 -14.41 -26.68 30.56
CA THR A 280 -15.71 -26.27 31.09
C THR A 280 -16.33 -27.44 31.84
N TYR A 281 -16.74 -27.22 33.08
CA TYR A 281 -17.47 -28.19 33.87
C TYR A 281 -18.86 -27.65 34.17
N ALA A 282 -19.89 -28.41 33.80
CA ALA A 282 -21.28 -28.10 34.12
C ALA A 282 -21.86 -29.25 34.94
N VAL A 283 -22.48 -28.92 36.09
CA VAL A 283 -23.22 -29.88 36.91
C VAL A 283 -24.71 -29.57 36.76
N LEU A 284 -25.46 -30.52 36.23
CA LEU A 284 -26.90 -30.40 36.02
C LEU A 284 -27.65 -31.23 37.07
N SER A 285 -28.61 -30.62 37.75
CA SER A 285 -29.49 -31.28 38.71
C SER A 285 -30.83 -31.59 38.07
N PHE A 286 -31.15 -32.88 37.91
CA PHE A 286 -32.44 -33.34 37.41
C PHE A 286 -33.32 -33.76 38.59
N ARG A 287 -34.49 -33.12 38.71
CA ARG A 287 -35.48 -33.45 39.73
C ARG A 287 -36.79 -33.86 39.07
N ARG A 288 -37.33 -35.02 39.47
CA ARG A 288 -38.69 -35.39 39.10
C ARG A 288 -39.65 -34.38 39.74
N LYS A 289 -40.48 -33.73 38.91
CA LYS A 289 -41.55 -32.87 39.40
C LYS A 289 -42.48 -33.74 40.25
N VAL A 290 -42.56 -33.43 41.54
CA VAL A 290 -43.60 -34.00 42.40
C VAL A 290 -44.87 -33.26 42.00
N ILE A 291 -45.77 -33.97 41.34
CA ILE A 291 -47.11 -33.50 40.99
C ILE A 291 -47.98 -33.69 42.23
#